data_AF-G1REG8-F1
#
_entry.id   AF-G1REG8-F1
#
_cell.length_a   1.000
_cell.length_b   1.000
_cell.length_c   1.000
_cell.angle_alpha   90.00
_cell.angle_beta   90.00
_cell.angle_gamma   90.00
#
_symmetry.space_group_name_H-M   'P 1'
#
loop_
_entity.id
_entity.type
_entity.pdbx_description
1 polymer ?
#
loop_
_entity_poly.entity_id
_entity_poly.type
_entity_poly.pdbx_seq_one_letter_code
_entity_poly.pdbx_strand_id
1 'polypeptide(L)'
;MFPLTEENKHVARLLLNTGTCPRCIFRFCGVDFHAPYKLPYKELLNELQKFLETEKDELILEVMNPPPKKIRLQELEDSIDNLSQNGERRISVSQDGSIVSKNSNLNVCNVCLGILQEFCERDFIKKVCQKVEASGFEFTSLVFSVSFPPQLSVREHAAWLLVKQEMGKQSLSLGRDDIVQLKEAYKWITHPLFSEELGVPIDGKSLFEVSVVFAHPETVEDCHFLAAICPDCFKPAKNKQSVFTRMAVMKALNKIKEEDFLKQFPCPPNSPKAVCAVLEIECAHGAVFVAGRYNKYSRNLPQTPWIIDGERKLESSVEELISDHLLAVFKAESFNFSSSGREDVDVRTLGNGRPFAIELVNPHRVHFTSQEIKELQQKINNSSNKIQVRDLQLVTREAIGHMKEGEEEKTKTYSALIWTNKAIQKKDIEFLNDIKDLKIDQKTPLRVLHRRPLAVRARVIHSMETQYVDEHHFRLHLKTQAGTYIKEFVHGDFGRTKPNIGSLMNVTADILELDVESVDVDWPPALDD
;
A
#
# COMPACT_ATOMS: atom_id res chain seq x y z
N MET A 1 26.27 -28.20 -12.96
CA MET A 1 25.39 -29.30 -13.42
C MET A 1 24.12 -28.65 -13.94
N PHE A 2 23.66 -29.04 -15.13
CA PHE A 2 22.45 -28.48 -15.73
C PHE A 2 21.21 -28.98 -14.96
N PRO A 3 20.18 -28.14 -14.72
CA PRO A 3 19.10 -28.46 -13.78
C PRO A 3 18.04 -29.43 -14.34
N LEU A 4 18.05 -29.72 -15.64
CA LEU A 4 17.07 -30.60 -16.28
C LEU A 4 17.58 -32.04 -16.36
N THR A 5 16.67 -32.99 -16.18
CA THR A 5 16.93 -34.42 -16.33
C THR A 5 16.51 -34.92 -17.72
N GLU A 6 16.89 -36.15 -18.08
CA GLU A 6 16.48 -36.80 -19.33
C GLU A 6 14.96 -36.80 -19.54
N GLU A 7 14.18 -36.99 -18.47
CA GLU A 7 12.70 -36.92 -18.50
C GLU A 7 12.17 -35.55 -18.95
N ASN A 8 12.95 -34.48 -18.75
CA ASN A 8 12.56 -33.14 -19.16
C ASN A 8 12.87 -32.83 -20.63
N LYS A 9 13.67 -33.64 -21.34
CA LYS A 9 14.14 -33.32 -22.70
C LYS A 9 13.01 -33.09 -23.70
N HIS A 10 11.99 -33.95 -23.71
CA HIS A 10 10.86 -33.84 -24.65
C HIS A 10 10.11 -32.51 -24.47
N VAL A 11 9.76 -32.20 -23.22
CA VAL A 11 9.08 -30.94 -22.85
C VAL A 11 9.97 -29.74 -23.18
N ALA A 12 11.24 -29.78 -22.80
CA ALA A 12 12.19 -28.70 -23.04
C ALA A 12 12.40 -28.43 -24.54
N ARG A 13 12.54 -29.48 -25.36
CA ARG A 13 12.68 -29.38 -26.82
C ARG A 13 11.42 -28.81 -27.46
N LEU A 14 10.24 -29.30 -27.06
CA LEU A 14 8.95 -28.82 -27.56
C LEU A 14 8.73 -27.33 -27.24
N LEU A 15 8.98 -26.93 -26.00
CA LEU A 15 8.82 -25.54 -25.56
C LEU A 15 9.84 -24.62 -26.24
N LEU A 16 11.10 -25.04 -26.37
CA LEU A 16 12.14 -24.24 -27.04
C LEU A 16 11.81 -24.02 -28.52
N ASN A 17 11.42 -25.08 -29.24
CA ASN A 17 11.08 -25.01 -30.67
C ASN A 17 9.87 -24.13 -30.96
N THR A 18 8.97 -23.96 -29.99
CA THR A 18 7.76 -23.13 -30.11
C THR A 18 7.96 -21.70 -29.64
N GLY A 19 9.17 -21.34 -29.19
CA GLY A 19 9.55 -19.96 -28.82
C GLY A 19 9.53 -19.67 -27.32
N THR A 20 9.55 -20.68 -26.46
CA THR A 20 9.62 -20.50 -25.00
C THR A 20 11.06 -20.28 -24.55
N CYS A 21 11.31 -19.27 -23.70
CA CYS A 21 12.67 -19.00 -23.22
C CYS A 21 13.17 -20.02 -22.18
N PRO A 22 14.51 -20.18 -21.99
CA PRO A 22 15.07 -21.16 -21.07
C PRO A 22 14.55 -21.08 -19.63
N ARG A 23 14.40 -19.85 -19.10
CA ARG A 23 13.87 -19.64 -17.75
C ARG A 23 12.40 -20.08 -17.64
N CYS A 24 11.57 -19.86 -18.67
CA CYS A 24 10.21 -20.38 -18.67
C CYS A 24 10.18 -21.91 -18.79
N ILE A 25 11.08 -22.52 -19.56
CA ILE A 25 11.22 -23.98 -19.64
C ILE A 25 11.50 -24.56 -18.26
N PHE A 26 12.44 -24.00 -17.51
CA PHE A 26 12.71 -24.43 -16.12
C PHE A 26 11.46 -24.41 -15.24
N ARG A 27 10.60 -23.39 -15.37
CA ARG A 27 9.33 -23.34 -14.61
C ARG A 27 8.38 -24.48 -14.97
N PHE A 28 8.22 -24.77 -16.27
CA PHE A 28 7.35 -25.85 -16.73
C PHE A 28 7.91 -27.24 -16.44
N CYS A 29 9.23 -27.35 -16.20
CA CYS A 29 9.89 -28.55 -15.73
C CYS A 29 9.96 -28.66 -14.20
N GLY A 30 9.35 -27.73 -13.45
CA GLY A 30 9.31 -27.79 -11.99
C GLY A 30 10.66 -27.55 -11.28
N VAL A 31 11.60 -26.85 -11.92
CA VAL A 31 12.90 -26.53 -11.29
C VAL A 31 12.67 -25.50 -10.18
N ASP A 32 12.77 -25.93 -8.93
CA ASP A 32 12.55 -25.11 -7.72
C ASP A 32 13.84 -24.49 -7.15
N PHE A 33 15.01 -24.91 -7.63
CA PHE A 33 16.28 -24.28 -7.26
C PHE A 33 16.42 -22.89 -7.89
N HIS A 34 16.78 -21.89 -7.08
CA HIS A 34 16.87 -20.50 -7.57
C HIS A 34 18.11 -20.23 -8.44
N ALA A 35 19.22 -20.93 -8.19
CA ALA A 35 20.52 -20.61 -8.81
C ALA A 35 20.52 -20.69 -10.35
N PRO A 36 19.90 -21.71 -11.00
CA PRO A 36 19.84 -21.78 -12.46
C PRO A 36 19.16 -20.56 -13.10
N TYR A 37 18.11 -20.01 -12.48
CA TYR A 37 17.40 -18.86 -13.03
C TYR A 37 18.24 -17.58 -13.11
N LYS A 38 19.29 -17.48 -12.27
CA LYS A 38 20.16 -16.31 -12.14
C LYS A 38 21.30 -16.27 -13.15
N LEU A 39 21.51 -17.34 -13.92
CA LEU A 39 22.54 -17.37 -14.95
C LEU A 39 22.24 -16.38 -16.09
N PRO A 40 23.27 -15.82 -16.75
CA PRO A 40 23.10 -14.97 -17.93
C PRO A 40 22.27 -15.67 -19.01
N TYR A 41 21.37 -14.94 -19.66
CA TYR A 41 20.45 -15.54 -20.63
C TYR A 41 21.15 -16.29 -21.77
N LYS A 42 22.26 -15.72 -22.28
CA LYS A 42 23.06 -16.36 -23.35
C LYS A 42 23.67 -17.68 -22.89
N GLU A 43 24.16 -17.76 -21.65
CA GLU A 43 24.70 -18.99 -21.09
C GLU A 43 23.60 -20.03 -20.92
N LEU A 44 22.44 -19.63 -20.41
CA LEU A 44 21.28 -20.53 -20.29
C LEU A 44 20.83 -21.11 -21.62
N LEU A 45 20.78 -20.27 -22.66
CA LEU A 45 20.38 -20.72 -23.99
C LEU A 45 21.40 -21.73 -24.56
N ASN A 46 22.69 -21.43 -24.45
CA ASN A 46 23.76 -22.30 -24.92
C ASN A 46 23.79 -23.64 -24.18
N GLU A 47 23.67 -23.62 -22.85
CA GLU A 47 23.67 -24.84 -22.04
C GLU A 47 22.42 -25.69 -22.29
N LEU A 48 21.26 -25.05 -22.49
CA LEU A 48 20.03 -25.75 -22.88
C LEU A 48 20.17 -26.40 -24.27
N GLN A 49 20.74 -25.70 -25.25
CA GLN A 49 20.96 -26.26 -26.59
C GLN A 49 21.90 -27.48 -26.53
N LYS A 50 23.05 -27.36 -25.83
CA LYS A 50 23.96 -28.49 -25.62
C LYS A 50 23.25 -29.67 -24.98
N PHE A 51 22.51 -29.44 -23.88
CA PHE A 51 21.74 -30.48 -23.19
C PHE A 51 20.76 -31.22 -24.12
N LEU A 52 20.11 -30.49 -25.04
CA LEU A 52 19.17 -31.06 -26.00
C LEU A 52 19.85 -31.77 -27.18
N GLU A 53 21.15 -31.56 -27.41
CA GLU A 53 21.93 -32.14 -28.52
C GLU A 53 22.68 -33.44 -28.17
N THR A 54 22.96 -33.70 -26.89
CA THR A 54 23.80 -34.81 -26.39
C THR A 54 23.37 -36.24 -26.79
N GLU A 55 22.23 -36.43 -27.47
CA GLU A 55 21.71 -37.76 -27.89
C GLU A 55 22.00 -38.16 -29.33
N LYS A 56 22.54 -37.27 -30.19
CA LYS A 56 22.72 -37.61 -31.60
C LYS A 56 23.87 -38.58 -31.93
N ASP A 57 24.78 -38.85 -30.99
CA ASP A 57 26.02 -39.58 -31.29
C ASP A 57 26.09 -41.06 -30.84
N GLU A 58 25.07 -41.64 -30.19
CA GLU A 58 25.14 -43.05 -29.72
C GLU A 58 24.36 -44.08 -30.55
N LEU A 59 23.69 -43.67 -31.64
CA LEU A 59 22.92 -44.58 -32.49
C LEU A 59 23.28 -44.34 -33.96
N ILE A 60 24.40 -44.89 -34.44
CA ILE A 60 24.66 -45.39 -35.82
C ILE A 60 26.14 -45.84 -35.90
N LEU A 61 26.39 -47.17 -35.93
CA LEU A 61 27.33 -47.90 -36.81
C LEU A 61 27.65 -49.30 -36.26
N GLU A 62 26.72 -50.25 -36.41
CA GLU A 62 27.06 -51.66 -36.61
C GLU A 62 26.39 -52.15 -37.90
N VAL A 63 27.05 -51.98 -39.05
CA VAL A 63 26.88 -52.90 -40.19
C VAL A 63 28.21 -53.05 -40.94
N MET A 64 28.53 -54.32 -41.17
CA MET A 64 29.63 -54.98 -41.88
C MET A 64 30.08 -54.36 -43.22
N ASN A 65 31.41 -54.25 -43.41
CA ASN A 65 32.11 -54.19 -44.71
C ASN A 65 32.08 -55.58 -45.40
N PRO A 66 32.13 -55.74 -46.75
CA PRO A 66 33.26 -55.33 -47.65
C PRO A 66 32.86 -55.10 -49.16
N PRO A 67 33.76 -55.03 -50.18
CA PRO A 67 35.18 -54.60 -50.28
C PRO A 67 35.43 -53.47 -51.34
N PRO A 68 36.64 -52.90 -51.45
CA PRO A 68 36.92 -51.67 -52.20
C PRO A 68 37.50 -51.89 -53.62
N LYS A 69 37.19 -50.98 -54.56
CA LYS A 69 37.93 -50.78 -55.83
C LYS A 69 38.08 -49.30 -56.20
N LYS A 70 39.29 -48.77 -55.93
CA LYS A 70 40.21 -47.96 -56.77
C LYS A 70 39.68 -46.94 -57.82
N ILE A 71 40.34 -45.75 -57.81
CA ILE A 71 40.74 -44.83 -58.93
C ILE A 71 39.62 -43.84 -59.38
N ARG A 72 39.80 -42.52 -59.68
CA ARG A 72 40.93 -41.58 -59.89
C ARG A 72 40.43 -40.12 -59.71
N LEU A 73 41.37 -39.19 -59.47
CA LEU A 73 41.21 -37.74 -59.70
C LEU A 73 40.80 -37.39 -61.13
N GLN A 74 40.04 -36.29 -61.28
CA GLN A 74 40.37 -35.26 -62.27
C GLN A 74 39.78 -33.89 -61.89
N GLU A 75 40.69 -32.91 -61.82
CA GLU A 75 40.43 -31.47 -61.77
C GLU A 75 39.88 -30.96 -63.10
N LEU A 76 39.16 -29.83 -63.06
CA LEU A 76 39.25 -28.80 -64.10
C LEU A 76 38.73 -27.47 -63.54
N GLU A 77 39.61 -26.48 -63.61
CA GLU A 77 39.49 -25.10 -63.19
C GLU A 77 38.67 -24.23 -64.16
N ASP A 78 38.43 -23.01 -63.66
CA ASP A 78 38.24 -21.74 -64.38
C ASP A 78 36.83 -21.39 -64.91
N SER A 79 36.27 -20.31 -64.34
CA SER A 79 36.36 -18.98 -64.99
C SER A 79 35.75 -17.87 -64.13
N ILE A 80 36.51 -16.77 -64.04
CA ILE A 80 36.23 -15.49 -63.38
C ILE A 80 35.42 -14.57 -64.32
N ASP A 81 34.49 -13.78 -63.77
CA ASP A 81 34.30 -12.34 -64.06
C ASP A 81 33.13 -11.80 -63.20
N ASN A 82 33.33 -10.91 -62.21
CA ASN A 82 33.73 -9.49 -62.20
C ASN A 82 32.55 -8.48 -62.23
N LEU A 83 32.58 -7.62 -61.19
CA LEU A 83 32.28 -6.18 -61.17
C LEU A 83 30.83 -5.67 -60.96
N SER A 84 30.58 -5.32 -59.69
CA SER A 84 30.32 -3.96 -59.16
C SER A 84 29.23 -3.06 -59.77
N GLN A 85 28.40 -2.45 -58.91
CA GLN A 85 28.38 -0.99 -58.74
C GLN A 85 27.51 -0.50 -57.56
N ASN A 86 28.03 0.54 -56.90
CA ASN A 86 27.48 1.32 -55.77
C ASN A 86 26.32 2.23 -56.17
N GLY A 87 25.52 2.65 -55.17
CA GLY A 87 24.63 3.81 -55.28
C GLY A 87 24.12 4.31 -53.92
N GLU A 88 24.77 5.36 -53.39
CA GLU A 88 24.39 6.11 -52.17
C GLU A 88 23.22 7.10 -52.37
N ARG A 89 22.68 7.56 -51.22
CA ARG A 89 21.85 8.75 -50.88
C ARG A 89 20.41 8.40 -50.47
N ARG A 90 19.81 8.94 -49.41
CA ARG A 90 20.01 10.21 -48.67
C ARG A 90 19.32 10.11 -47.30
N ILE A 91 19.88 10.81 -46.32
CA ILE A 91 19.34 11.04 -44.97
C ILE A 91 18.29 12.16 -45.02
N SER A 92 17.15 11.97 -44.35
CA SER A 92 16.28 13.03 -43.84
C SER A 92 15.80 12.66 -42.44
N VAL A 93 16.12 13.53 -41.49
CA VAL A 93 15.84 13.44 -40.06
C VAL A 93 14.48 14.07 -39.76
N SER A 94 13.64 13.38 -39.00
CA SER A 94 12.58 13.98 -38.18
C SER A 94 12.44 13.14 -36.90
N GLN A 95 12.71 13.77 -35.77
CA GLN A 95 12.64 13.23 -34.41
C GLN A 95 11.18 13.14 -33.95
N ASP A 96 10.80 12.00 -33.36
CA ASP A 96 9.88 11.95 -32.23
C ASP A 96 10.26 10.76 -31.34
N GLY A 97 10.49 11.05 -30.06
CA GLY A 97 11.19 10.19 -29.12
C GLY A 97 10.32 9.11 -28.49
N SER A 98 10.28 7.92 -29.10
CA SER A 98 10.05 6.68 -28.37
C SER A 98 11.40 6.07 -27.99
N ILE A 99 11.62 5.79 -26.71
CA ILE A 99 12.83 5.12 -26.24
C ILE A 99 12.70 3.64 -26.60
N VAL A 100 12.95 3.32 -27.87
CA VAL A 100 13.14 1.95 -28.35
C VAL A 100 14.62 1.63 -28.22
N SER A 101 14.97 0.86 -27.18
CA SER A 101 16.30 0.32 -27.01
C SER A 101 16.61 -0.66 -28.14
N LYS A 102 17.43 -0.25 -29.12
CA LYS A 102 17.98 -1.13 -30.16
C LYS A 102 19.13 -1.96 -29.57
N ASN A 103 18.90 -3.25 -29.32
CA ASN A 103 19.78 -4.39 -29.71
C ASN A 103 19.52 -5.65 -28.85
N SER A 104 18.88 -6.67 -29.44
CA SER A 104 19.42 -8.02 -29.58
C SER A 104 18.44 -8.89 -30.39
N ASN A 105 18.94 -9.71 -31.31
CA ASN A 105 18.15 -10.72 -32.07
C ASN A 105 17.70 -11.87 -31.14
N LEU A 106 16.92 -11.57 -30.11
CA LEU A 106 16.33 -12.56 -29.22
C LEU A 106 14.85 -12.70 -29.56
N ASN A 107 14.42 -13.92 -29.86
CA ASN A 107 12.99 -14.21 -30.04
C ASN A 107 12.25 -13.94 -28.71
N VAL A 108 11.17 -13.17 -28.79
CA VAL A 108 10.36 -12.86 -27.62
C VAL A 108 9.67 -14.14 -27.15
N CYS A 109 9.77 -14.42 -25.86
CA CYS A 109 9.15 -15.59 -25.27
C CYS A 109 7.63 -15.56 -25.47
N ASN A 110 7.09 -16.57 -26.16
CA ASN A 110 5.66 -16.73 -26.37
C ASN A 110 4.83 -16.88 -25.08
N VAL A 111 5.46 -17.26 -23.97
CA VAL A 111 4.82 -17.39 -22.66
C VAL A 111 4.92 -16.10 -21.83
N CYS A 112 6.13 -15.59 -21.57
CA CYS A 112 6.33 -14.50 -20.61
C CYS A 112 6.53 -13.12 -21.23
N LEU A 113 6.56 -13.01 -22.57
CA LEU A 113 6.64 -11.74 -23.29
C LEU A 113 7.83 -10.86 -22.84
N GLY A 114 8.99 -11.47 -22.60
CA GLY A 114 10.20 -10.75 -22.18
C GLY A 114 10.42 -10.62 -20.67
N ILE A 115 9.45 -10.95 -19.81
CA ILE A 115 9.56 -10.78 -18.34
C ILE A 115 10.74 -11.55 -17.75
N LEU A 116 10.96 -12.80 -18.18
CA LEU A 116 12.13 -13.61 -17.79
C LEU A 116 13.26 -13.58 -18.82
N GLN A 117 13.32 -12.52 -19.64
CA GLN A 117 14.41 -12.23 -20.57
C GLN A 117 15.13 -10.97 -20.07
N GLU A 118 14.92 -9.83 -20.71
CA GLU A 118 15.59 -8.57 -20.36
C GLU A 118 15.10 -7.95 -19.04
N PHE A 119 13.81 -8.12 -18.68
CA PHE A 119 13.23 -7.45 -17.50
C PHE A 119 13.63 -8.08 -16.17
N CYS A 120 14.25 -9.27 -16.16
CA CYS A 120 14.80 -9.84 -14.93
C CYS A 120 16.32 -9.68 -14.83
N GLU A 121 16.95 -8.93 -15.75
CA GLU A 121 18.40 -8.76 -15.79
C GLU A 121 18.88 -7.46 -15.17
N ARG A 122 20.18 -7.44 -14.82
CA ARG A 122 20.83 -6.36 -14.06
C ARG A 122 20.60 -4.98 -14.68
N ASP A 123 20.67 -4.84 -16.00
CA ASP A 123 20.52 -3.54 -16.67
C ASP A 123 19.13 -2.93 -16.48
N PHE A 124 18.08 -3.76 -16.48
CA PHE A 124 16.73 -3.26 -16.21
C PHE A 124 16.56 -2.91 -14.73
N ILE A 125 17.01 -3.79 -13.83
CA ILE A 125 16.90 -3.53 -12.38
C ILE A 125 17.67 -2.27 -11.99
N LYS A 126 18.85 -2.05 -12.56
CA LYS A 126 19.62 -0.82 -12.37
C LYS A 126 18.84 0.44 -12.78
N LYS A 127 18.13 0.42 -13.91
CA LYS A 127 17.27 1.55 -14.33
C LYS A 127 16.12 1.78 -13.36
N VAL A 128 15.53 0.72 -12.81
CA VAL A 128 14.48 0.82 -11.78
C VAL A 128 15.08 1.47 -10.51
N CYS A 129 16.21 0.96 -10.03
CA CYS A 129 16.92 1.48 -8.85
C CYS A 129 17.29 2.96 -9.00
N GLN A 130 17.81 3.37 -10.16
CA GLN A 130 18.12 4.79 -10.43
C GLN A 130 16.89 5.69 -10.31
N LYS A 131 15.71 5.23 -10.75
CA LYS A 131 14.46 5.98 -10.58
C LYS A 131 14.03 6.05 -9.11
N VAL A 132 14.23 4.95 -8.36
CA VAL A 132 13.95 4.89 -6.93
C VAL A 132 14.86 5.85 -6.15
N GLU A 133 16.16 5.85 -6.41
CA GLU A 133 17.14 6.76 -5.78
C GLU A 133 16.83 8.22 -6.08
N ALA A 134 16.46 8.54 -7.33
CA ALA A 134 16.08 9.88 -7.74
C ALA A 134 14.80 10.39 -7.04
N SER A 135 13.99 9.49 -6.46
CA SER A 135 12.77 9.85 -5.73
C SER A 135 13.05 10.37 -4.32
N GLY A 136 14.25 10.14 -3.76
CA GLY A 136 14.70 10.79 -2.53
C GLY A 136 13.99 10.36 -1.24
N PHE A 137 13.50 9.11 -1.19
CA PHE A 137 12.95 8.51 0.03
C PHE A 137 14.06 7.99 0.96
N GLU A 138 13.85 8.12 2.27
CA GLU A 138 14.56 7.36 3.29
C GLU A 138 13.91 5.99 3.50
N PHE A 139 14.71 4.92 3.46
CA PHE A 139 14.26 3.55 3.73
C PHE A 139 15.43 2.64 4.14
N THR A 140 15.16 1.60 4.92
CA THR A 140 16.16 0.63 5.39
C THR A 140 15.95 -0.79 4.87
N SER A 141 14.81 -1.04 4.22
CA SER A 141 14.46 -2.29 3.54
C SER A 141 13.38 -1.96 2.50
N LEU A 142 13.15 -2.84 1.53
CA LEU A 142 12.04 -2.66 0.57
C LEU A 142 11.18 -3.91 0.42
N VAL A 143 9.91 -3.70 0.07
CA VAL A 143 9.06 -4.73 -0.51
C VAL A 143 8.96 -4.49 -2.01
N PHE A 144 9.24 -5.52 -2.80
CA PHE A 144 9.12 -5.43 -4.25
C PHE A 144 7.76 -5.97 -4.73
N SER A 145 7.02 -5.10 -5.41
CA SER A 145 5.72 -5.39 -6.01
C SER A 145 5.81 -5.34 -7.52
N VAL A 146 5.22 -6.33 -8.17
CA VAL A 146 5.21 -6.42 -9.62
C VAL A 146 3.84 -6.87 -10.11
N SER A 147 3.36 -6.14 -11.13
CA SER A 147 2.10 -6.38 -11.81
C SER A 147 2.38 -6.74 -13.26
N PHE A 148 1.80 -7.85 -13.70
CA PHE A 148 1.98 -8.37 -15.04
C PHE A 148 0.69 -8.22 -15.88
N PRO A 149 0.80 -8.17 -17.22
CA PRO A 149 -0.36 -8.13 -18.09
C PRO A 149 -1.31 -9.31 -17.79
N PRO A 150 -2.61 -9.07 -17.52
CA PRO A 150 -3.57 -10.11 -17.18
C PRO A 150 -3.63 -11.25 -18.20
N GLN A 151 -3.43 -10.95 -19.48
CA GLN A 151 -3.39 -11.92 -20.56
C GLN A 151 -2.23 -12.92 -20.50
N LEU A 152 -1.16 -12.68 -19.72
CA LEU A 152 -0.10 -13.68 -19.54
C LEU A 152 -0.63 -14.98 -18.96
N SER A 153 -1.68 -14.90 -18.13
CA SER A 153 -2.34 -16.08 -17.58
C SER A 153 -2.95 -16.98 -18.66
N VAL A 154 -3.42 -16.41 -19.78
CA VAL A 154 -3.94 -17.18 -20.94
C VAL A 154 -2.81 -17.93 -21.63
N ARG A 155 -1.69 -17.26 -21.89
CA ARG A 155 -0.49 -17.86 -22.51
C ARG A 155 0.10 -18.96 -21.64
N GLU A 156 0.15 -18.74 -20.34
CA GLU A 156 0.60 -19.74 -19.36
C GLU A 156 -0.37 -20.93 -19.24
N HIS A 157 -1.67 -20.71 -19.48
CA HIS A 157 -2.64 -21.81 -19.58
C HIS A 157 -2.43 -22.65 -20.84
N ALA A 158 -2.26 -22.00 -22.01
CA ALA A 158 -1.96 -22.68 -23.27
C ALA A 158 -0.67 -23.51 -23.18
N ALA A 159 0.42 -22.93 -22.67
CA ALA A 159 1.68 -23.65 -22.49
C ALA A 159 1.55 -24.84 -21.53
N TRP A 160 0.79 -24.71 -20.44
CA TRP A 160 0.53 -25.85 -19.54
C TRP A 160 -0.26 -26.97 -20.22
N LEU A 161 -1.28 -26.65 -21.03
CA LEU A 161 -2.02 -27.66 -21.79
C LEU A 161 -1.10 -28.42 -22.75
N LEU A 162 -0.21 -27.70 -23.43
CA LEU A 162 0.79 -28.31 -24.30
C LEU A 162 1.73 -29.26 -23.54
N VAL A 163 2.26 -28.81 -22.40
CA VAL A 163 3.15 -29.63 -21.57
C VAL A 163 2.41 -30.83 -20.99
N LYS A 164 1.18 -30.65 -20.50
CA LYS A 164 0.31 -31.72 -20.00
C LYS A 164 0.07 -32.78 -21.09
N GLN A 165 -0.18 -32.37 -22.32
CA GLN A 165 -0.35 -33.28 -23.45
C GLN A 165 0.95 -34.06 -23.75
N GLU A 166 2.10 -33.39 -23.74
CA GLU A 166 3.39 -34.02 -24.02
C GLU A 166 3.83 -34.99 -22.91
N MET A 167 3.57 -34.64 -21.64
CA MET A 167 3.79 -35.52 -20.49
C MET A 167 2.87 -36.75 -20.55
N GLY A 168 1.62 -36.57 -20.99
CA GLY A 168 0.68 -37.67 -21.20
C GLY A 168 1.15 -38.70 -22.23
N LYS A 169 1.87 -38.29 -23.29
CA LYS A 169 2.49 -39.23 -24.25
C LYS A 169 3.58 -40.09 -23.61
N GLN A 170 4.22 -39.57 -22.57
CA GLN A 170 5.27 -40.24 -21.81
C GLN A 170 4.73 -41.00 -20.59
N SER A 171 3.40 -41.09 -20.44
CA SER A 171 2.73 -41.66 -19.27
C SER A 171 3.09 -40.98 -17.93
N LEU A 172 3.50 -39.71 -17.99
CA LEU A 172 3.78 -38.87 -16.83
C LEU A 172 2.61 -37.92 -16.55
N SER A 173 2.34 -37.64 -15.28
CA SER A 173 1.34 -36.65 -14.87
C SER A 173 2.02 -35.35 -14.45
N LEU A 174 1.46 -34.21 -14.88
CA LEU A 174 1.87 -32.87 -14.43
C LEU A 174 0.66 -32.09 -13.91
N GLY A 175 0.66 -31.78 -12.63
CA GLY A 175 -0.28 -30.88 -11.98
C GLY A 175 -0.05 -29.42 -12.38
N ARG A 176 -1.08 -28.58 -12.20
CA ARG A 176 -0.94 -27.13 -12.43
C ARG A 176 -0.01 -26.48 -11.39
N ASP A 177 -0.02 -27.01 -10.18
CA ASP A 177 0.77 -26.52 -9.04
C ASP A 177 2.25 -26.92 -9.11
N ASP A 178 2.61 -27.86 -10.00
CA ASP A 178 4.00 -28.26 -10.26
C ASP A 178 4.76 -27.20 -11.09
N ILE A 179 4.05 -26.22 -11.67
CA ILE A 179 4.66 -25.12 -12.43
C ILE A 179 5.05 -23.99 -11.49
N VAL A 180 6.35 -23.67 -11.46
CA VAL A 180 6.86 -22.48 -10.74
C VAL A 180 6.19 -21.22 -11.28
N GLN A 181 5.57 -20.42 -10.42
CA GLN A 181 4.84 -19.23 -10.84
C GLN A 181 5.77 -18.17 -11.45
N LEU A 182 5.30 -17.44 -12.48
CA LEU A 182 6.11 -16.44 -13.19
C LEU A 182 6.62 -15.37 -12.23
N LYS A 183 5.75 -14.91 -11.32
CA LYS A 183 6.07 -13.88 -10.32
C LYS A 183 7.10 -14.37 -9.31
N GLU A 184 7.08 -15.66 -8.98
CA GLU A 184 8.00 -16.25 -8.02
C GLU A 184 9.41 -16.38 -8.62
N ALA A 185 9.53 -17.00 -9.80
CA ALA A 185 10.81 -17.07 -10.53
C ALA A 185 11.40 -15.67 -10.81
N TYR A 186 10.55 -14.71 -11.20
CA TYR A 186 10.97 -13.33 -11.41
C TYR A 186 11.56 -12.71 -10.13
N LYS A 187 10.91 -12.94 -8.98
CA LYS A 187 11.40 -12.47 -7.67
C LYS A 187 12.68 -13.17 -7.23
N TRP A 188 12.84 -14.47 -7.48
CA TRP A 188 14.09 -15.20 -7.17
C TRP A 188 15.31 -14.59 -7.88
N ILE A 189 15.11 -14.09 -9.10
CA ILE A 189 16.17 -13.45 -9.90
C ILE A 189 16.37 -11.99 -9.46
N THR A 190 15.29 -11.23 -9.31
CA THR A 190 15.37 -9.77 -9.16
C THR A 190 15.59 -9.29 -7.73
N HIS A 191 15.11 -10.00 -6.71
CA HIS A 191 15.34 -9.65 -5.31
C HIS A 191 16.83 -9.44 -4.93
N PRO A 192 17.76 -10.38 -5.25
CA PRO A 192 19.17 -10.14 -4.94
C PRO A 192 19.76 -8.97 -5.73
N LEU A 193 19.27 -8.71 -6.96
CA LEU A 193 19.73 -7.57 -7.76
C LEU A 193 19.28 -6.23 -7.15
N PHE A 194 18.03 -6.13 -6.69
CA PHE A 194 17.56 -4.96 -5.96
C PHE A 194 18.34 -4.75 -4.66
N SER A 195 18.62 -5.84 -3.93
CA SER A 195 19.35 -5.76 -2.66
C SER A 195 20.81 -5.34 -2.84
N GLU A 196 21.46 -5.81 -3.91
CA GLU A 196 22.82 -5.42 -4.28
C GLU A 196 22.89 -3.95 -4.73
N GLU A 197 21.97 -3.53 -5.61
CA GLU A 197 22.01 -2.18 -6.21
C GLU A 197 21.60 -1.09 -5.21
N LEU A 198 20.58 -1.33 -4.36
CA LEU A 198 20.11 -0.36 -3.36
C LEU A 198 20.80 -0.49 -1.99
N GLY A 199 21.60 -1.53 -1.78
CA GLY A 199 22.32 -1.75 -0.52
C GLY A 199 21.42 -2.06 0.70
N VAL A 200 20.16 -2.45 0.48
CA VAL A 200 19.18 -2.76 1.54
C VAL A 200 18.53 -4.12 1.33
N PRO A 201 18.06 -4.81 2.38
CA PRO A 201 17.40 -6.10 2.25
C PRO A 201 15.98 -6.00 1.68
N ILE A 202 15.53 -7.09 1.05
CA ILE A 202 14.11 -7.30 0.72
C ILE A 202 13.37 -7.81 1.96
N ASP A 203 12.34 -7.10 2.40
CA ASP A 203 11.48 -7.48 3.52
C ASP A 203 10.00 -7.34 3.12
N GLY A 204 9.23 -8.43 3.25
CA GLY A 204 7.80 -8.45 2.95
C GLY A 204 6.95 -7.59 3.89
N LYS A 205 7.52 -7.10 5.00
CA LYS A 205 6.89 -6.17 5.95
C LYS A 205 7.44 -4.75 5.85
N SER A 206 8.32 -4.47 4.89
CA SER A 206 8.83 -3.11 4.71
C SER A 206 7.69 -2.12 4.47
N LEU A 207 7.80 -0.93 5.04
CA LEU A 207 6.93 0.18 4.73
C LEU A 207 7.27 0.81 3.38
N PHE A 208 8.47 0.59 2.84
CA PHE A 208 8.87 1.14 1.55
C PHE A 208 8.61 0.13 0.43
N GLU A 209 7.71 0.47 -0.50
CA GLU A 209 7.35 -0.36 -1.65
C GLU A 209 7.98 0.19 -2.92
N VAL A 210 8.61 -0.69 -3.69
CA VAL A 210 8.98 -0.42 -5.10
C VAL A 210 8.03 -1.24 -5.97
N SER A 211 7.30 -0.59 -6.85
CA SER A 211 6.31 -1.20 -7.73
C SER A 211 6.71 -1.06 -9.21
N VAL A 212 6.53 -2.14 -9.97
CA VAL A 212 6.72 -2.14 -11.43
C VAL A 212 5.48 -2.75 -12.09
N VAL A 213 4.89 -2.01 -13.03
CA VAL A 213 3.72 -2.44 -13.79
C VAL A 213 4.10 -2.68 -15.24
N PHE A 214 3.86 -3.89 -15.72
CA PHE A 214 4.05 -4.26 -17.12
C PHE A 214 2.72 -4.32 -17.86
N ALA A 215 2.74 -3.87 -19.11
CA ALA A 215 1.63 -3.97 -20.05
C ALA A 215 2.12 -4.60 -21.37
N HIS A 216 1.21 -5.18 -22.14
CA HIS A 216 1.53 -5.67 -23.48
C HIS A 216 0.38 -5.34 -24.44
N PRO A 217 0.41 -4.18 -25.11
CA PRO A 217 -0.70 -3.72 -25.95
C PRO A 217 -1.06 -4.68 -27.09
N GLU A 218 -0.06 -5.30 -27.73
CA GLU A 218 -0.26 -6.23 -28.85
C GLU A 218 -1.16 -7.42 -28.49
N THR A 219 -1.22 -7.82 -27.22
CA THR A 219 -1.95 -9.02 -26.77
C THR A 219 -3.04 -8.72 -25.75
N VAL A 220 -3.45 -7.45 -25.61
CA VAL A 220 -4.49 -7.08 -24.65
C VAL A 220 -5.80 -7.82 -24.90
N GLU A 221 -6.06 -8.20 -26.15
CA GLU A 221 -7.25 -8.93 -26.58
C GLU A 221 -7.24 -10.42 -26.23
N ASP A 222 -6.08 -11.00 -25.89
CA ASP A 222 -5.89 -12.43 -25.62
C ASP A 222 -6.79 -12.93 -24.48
N CYS A 223 -7.28 -12.08 -23.57
CA CYS A 223 -8.20 -12.47 -22.50
C CYS A 223 -9.67 -12.12 -22.76
N HIS A 224 -10.01 -11.42 -23.84
CA HIS A 224 -11.37 -10.91 -24.07
C HIS A 224 -12.38 -12.02 -24.35
N PHE A 225 -11.96 -13.10 -25.02
CA PHE A 225 -12.80 -14.27 -25.29
C PHE A 225 -13.32 -14.92 -23.99
N LEU A 226 -12.58 -14.82 -22.88
CA LEU A 226 -12.99 -15.36 -21.58
C LEU A 226 -14.24 -14.66 -21.03
N ALA A 227 -14.47 -13.39 -21.35
CA ALA A 227 -15.68 -12.69 -20.94
C ALA A 227 -16.94 -13.21 -21.66
N ALA A 228 -16.79 -13.71 -22.89
CA ALA A 228 -17.88 -14.33 -23.63
C ALA A 228 -18.22 -15.73 -23.09
N ILE A 229 -17.22 -16.49 -22.63
CA ILE A 229 -17.39 -17.87 -22.14
C ILE A 229 -17.75 -17.92 -20.66
N CYS A 230 -17.17 -17.04 -19.84
CA CYS A 230 -17.35 -16.99 -18.39
C CYS A 230 -17.72 -15.57 -17.92
N PRO A 231 -18.87 -15.00 -18.35
CA PRO A 231 -19.25 -13.61 -18.05
C PRO A 231 -19.39 -13.33 -16.55
N ASP A 232 -19.71 -14.35 -15.75
CA ASP A 232 -19.85 -14.25 -14.30
C ASP A 232 -18.55 -13.90 -13.57
N CYS A 233 -17.40 -14.09 -14.22
CA CYS A 233 -16.07 -13.81 -13.69
C CYS A 233 -15.64 -12.34 -13.84
N PHE A 234 -16.26 -11.58 -14.75
CA PHE A 234 -15.83 -10.23 -15.15
C PHE A 234 -16.85 -9.15 -14.74
N LYS A 235 -17.15 -9.09 -13.43
CA LYS A 235 -18.08 -8.09 -12.90
C LYS A 235 -17.40 -6.71 -12.76
N PRO A 236 -18.05 -5.61 -13.17
CA PRO A 236 -17.54 -4.27 -12.91
C PRO A 236 -17.39 -4.01 -11.41
N ALA A 237 -16.21 -3.57 -11.00
CA ALA A 237 -15.97 -3.08 -9.64
C ALA A 237 -15.95 -1.55 -9.66
N LYS A 238 -16.50 -0.92 -8.62
CA LYS A 238 -16.34 0.53 -8.41
C LYS A 238 -14.84 0.85 -8.37
N ASN A 239 -14.42 1.84 -9.15
CA ASN A 239 -13.04 2.37 -9.22
C ASN A 239 -11.99 1.53 -9.99
N LYS A 240 -12.37 0.55 -10.82
CA LYS A 240 -11.42 -0.15 -11.72
C LYS A 240 -11.61 0.27 -13.18
N GLN A 241 -10.51 0.64 -13.84
CA GLN A 241 -10.50 1.00 -15.27
C GLN A 241 -10.75 -0.20 -16.21
N SER A 242 -10.47 -1.43 -15.76
CA SER A 242 -10.71 -2.65 -16.53
C SER A 242 -11.28 -3.78 -15.67
N VAL A 243 -12.19 -4.56 -16.25
CA VAL A 243 -12.74 -5.79 -15.63
C VAL A 243 -11.78 -6.97 -15.73
N PHE A 244 -10.80 -6.92 -16.64
CA PHE A 244 -9.84 -8.00 -16.89
C PHE A 244 -8.66 -7.95 -15.90
N THR A 245 -8.93 -8.08 -14.62
CA THR A 245 -7.84 -8.24 -13.63
C THR A 245 -7.21 -9.63 -13.74
N ARG A 246 -5.92 -9.79 -13.40
CA ARG A 246 -5.25 -11.11 -13.37
C ARG A 246 -6.06 -12.15 -12.58
N MET A 247 -6.64 -11.77 -11.44
CA MET A 247 -7.46 -12.65 -10.61
C MET A 247 -8.75 -13.09 -11.32
N ALA A 248 -9.42 -12.18 -12.03
CA ALA A 248 -10.62 -12.49 -12.80
C ALA A 248 -10.31 -13.45 -13.97
N VAL A 249 -9.21 -13.19 -14.69
CA VAL A 249 -8.72 -14.05 -15.78
C VAL A 249 -8.38 -15.44 -15.25
N MET A 250 -7.67 -15.56 -14.14
CA MET A 250 -7.33 -16.86 -13.53
C MET A 250 -8.59 -17.62 -13.08
N LYS A 251 -9.57 -16.92 -12.51
CA LYS A 251 -10.86 -17.53 -12.14
C LYS A 251 -11.60 -18.07 -13.37
N ALA A 252 -11.60 -17.34 -14.48
CA ALA A 252 -12.22 -17.79 -15.73
C ALA A 252 -11.48 -19.00 -16.34
N LEU A 253 -10.14 -18.98 -16.32
CA LEU A 253 -9.32 -20.10 -16.81
C LEU A 253 -9.48 -21.39 -15.98
N ASN A 254 -9.82 -21.29 -14.70
CA ASN A 254 -10.15 -22.46 -13.88
C ASN A 254 -11.55 -23.03 -14.16
N LYS A 255 -12.41 -22.28 -14.84
CA LYS A 255 -13.79 -22.70 -15.16
C LYS A 255 -13.99 -23.15 -16.59
N ILE A 256 -13.24 -22.58 -17.53
CA ILE A 256 -13.35 -22.87 -18.96
C ILE A 256 -13.03 -24.36 -19.22
N LYS A 257 -13.78 -24.97 -20.12
CA LYS A 257 -13.48 -26.32 -20.60
C LYS A 257 -12.26 -26.29 -21.52
N GLU A 258 -11.41 -27.30 -21.44
CA GLU A 258 -10.20 -27.43 -22.26
C GLU A 258 -10.51 -27.31 -23.77
N GLU A 259 -11.59 -27.95 -24.24
CA GLU A 259 -12.05 -27.87 -25.64
C GLU A 259 -12.43 -26.46 -26.09
N ASP A 260 -13.04 -25.67 -25.21
CA ASP A 260 -13.49 -24.32 -25.54
C ASP A 260 -12.33 -23.33 -25.50
N PHE A 261 -11.36 -23.56 -24.62
CA PHE A 261 -10.09 -22.82 -24.61
C PHE A 261 -9.33 -23.05 -25.92
N LEU A 262 -9.12 -24.31 -26.32
CA LEU A 262 -8.35 -24.67 -27.51
C LEU A 262 -9.00 -24.21 -28.83
N LYS A 263 -10.33 -24.04 -28.86
CA LYS A 263 -11.04 -23.43 -30.01
C LYS A 263 -10.76 -21.94 -30.17
N GLN A 264 -10.45 -21.24 -29.07
CA GLN A 264 -10.40 -19.78 -29.03
C GLN A 264 -8.98 -19.23 -28.95
N PHE A 265 -8.04 -20.00 -28.39
CA PHE A 265 -6.67 -19.55 -28.15
C PHE A 265 -5.62 -20.54 -28.68
N PRO A 266 -4.55 -20.07 -29.36
CA PRO A 266 -3.48 -20.93 -29.87
C PRO A 266 -2.75 -21.72 -28.78
N CYS A 267 -2.49 -23.00 -29.04
CA CYS A 267 -1.73 -23.91 -28.18
C CYS A 267 -0.73 -24.70 -29.06
N PRO A 268 0.58 -24.37 -29.07
CA PRO A 268 1.29 -23.37 -28.26
C PRO A 268 0.83 -21.92 -28.48
N PRO A 269 1.05 -21.03 -27.49
CA PRO A 269 0.91 -19.60 -27.72
C PRO A 269 1.89 -19.13 -28.80
N ASN A 270 1.46 -18.18 -29.63
CA ASN A 270 2.31 -17.59 -30.67
C ASN A 270 3.33 -16.62 -30.05
N SER A 271 4.56 -16.59 -30.59
CA SER A 271 5.54 -15.57 -30.22
C SER A 271 5.09 -14.19 -30.69
N PRO A 272 5.05 -13.17 -29.82
CA PRO A 272 4.66 -11.81 -30.19
C PRO A 272 5.80 -11.12 -30.98
N LYS A 273 5.53 -9.92 -31.50
CA LYS A 273 6.56 -9.09 -32.14
C LYS A 273 7.39 -8.30 -31.14
N ALA A 274 6.78 -7.87 -30.04
CA ALA A 274 7.42 -7.06 -29.02
C ALA A 274 7.42 -7.77 -27.65
N VAL A 275 8.33 -7.33 -26.78
CA VAL A 275 8.31 -7.63 -25.34
C VAL A 275 7.28 -6.73 -24.62
N CYS A 276 7.01 -7.02 -23.34
CA CYS A 276 6.23 -6.14 -22.48
C CYS A 276 6.76 -4.69 -22.50
N ALA A 277 5.84 -3.73 -22.42
CA ALA A 277 6.16 -2.36 -22.08
C ALA A 277 6.13 -2.18 -20.55
N VAL A 278 7.03 -1.37 -20.03
CA VAL A 278 7.00 -0.90 -18.64
C VAL A 278 6.05 0.29 -18.59
N LEU A 279 4.89 0.11 -17.95
CA LEU A 279 3.85 1.14 -17.85
C LEU A 279 4.17 2.11 -16.72
N GLU A 280 4.52 1.57 -15.55
CA GLU A 280 4.84 2.33 -14.35
C GLU A 280 6.06 1.74 -13.64
N ILE A 281 6.89 2.63 -13.10
CA ILE A 281 7.88 2.34 -12.06
C ILE A 281 7.62 3.37 -10.98
N GLU A 282 7.16 2.94 -9.82
CA GLU A 282 6.83 3.83 -8.72
C GLU A 282 7.48 3.32 -7.44
N CYS A 283 7.68 4.24 -6.50
CA CYS A 283 7.99 3.89 -5.12
C CYS A 283 7.20 4.79 -4.17
N ALA A 284 6.86 4.22 -3.03
CA ALA A 284 6.10 4.92 -2.00
C ALA A 284 6.50 4.42 -0.62
N HIS A 285 6.39 5.30 0.37
CA HIS A 285 6.60 4.95 1.76
C HIS A 285 5.24 4.87 2.49
N GLY A 286 5.03 3.77 3.20
CA GLY A 286 3.88 3.57 4.08
C GLY A 286 3.83 4.67 5.14
N ALA A 287 2.62 4.98 5.61
CA ALA A 287 2.44 6.08 6.54
C ALA A 287 3.21 5.88 7.85
N VAL A 288 3.77 6.97 8.37
CA VAL A 288 4.37 7.04 9.72
C VAL A 288 3.49 7.89 10.62
N PHE A 289 3.62 7.71 11.93
CA PHE A 289 2.71 8.36 12.88
C PHE A 289 3.49 9.10 13.95
N VAL A 290 3.04 10.33 14.20
CA VAL A 290 3.51 11.14 15.33
C VAL A 290 2.34 11.29 16.30
N ALA A 291 2.55 11.01 17.57
CA ALA A 291 1.56 11.20 18.63
C ALA A 291 2.08 12.15 19.71
N GLY A 292 1.16 12.75 20.44
CA GLY A 292 1.47 13.62 21.58
C GLY A 292 0.19 14.00 22.31
N ARG A 293 0.28 15.05 23.14
CA ARG A 293 -0.88 15.65 23.78
C ARG A 293 -0.90 17.14 23.52
N TYR A 294 -2.06 17.69 23.19
CA TYR A 294 -2.20 19.13 22.98
C TYR A 294 -2.95 19.79 24.14
N ASN A 295 -2.49 20.96 24.56
CA ASN A 295 -3.31 21.95 25.22
C ASN A 295 -3.87 22.93 24.20
N LYS A 296 -5.03 23.48 24.55
CA LYS A 296 -5.70 24.52 23.79
C LYS A 296 -6.08 25.63 24.76
N TYR A 297 -5.53 26.81 24.54
CA TYR A 297 -5.75 27.97 25.41
C TYR A 297 -6.76 28.97 24.82
N SER A 298 -6.95 28.94 23.50
CA SER A 298 -7.93 29.80 22.81
C SER A 298 -9.37 29.30 23.01
N ARG A 299 -10.31 30.21 23.28
CA ARG A 299 -11.77 29.96 23.19
C ARG A 299 -12.37 30.32 21.82
N ASN A 300 -11.52 30.57 20.82
CA ASN A 300 -11.94 30.89 19.46
C ASN A 300 -11.11 30.10 18.43
N LEU A 301 -10.95 28.80 18.67
CA LEU A 301 -10.19 27.91 17.80
C LEU A 301 -10.91 26.56 17.68
N PRO A 302 -11.32 26.11 16.49
CA PRO A 302 -11.87 24.77 16.32
C PRO A 302 -10.76 23.73 16.40
N GLN A 303 -11.09 22.49 16.78
CA GLN A 303 -10.09 21.41 16.82
C GLN A 303 -9.61 21.01 15.42
N THR A 304 -10.52 20.98 14.44
CA THR A 304 -10.24 20.67 13.03
C THR A 304 -10.79 21.82 12.15
N PRO A 305 -10.31 21.99 10.90
CA PRO A 305 -10.73 23.10 10.04
C PRO A 305 -12.25 23.21 9.94
N TRP A 306 -12.80 24.39 10.25
CA TRP A 306 -14.24 24.63 10.17
C TRP A 306 -14.59 25.35 8.88
N ILE A 307 -14.92 24.56 7.86
CA ILE A 307 -15.27 25.03 6.51
C ILE A 307 -16.74 24.66 6.23
N ILE A 308 -17.54 25.63 5.81
CA ILE A 308 -18.93 25.44 5.37
C ILE A 308 -19.05 26.06 3.99
N ASP A 309 -19.54 25.30 3.01
CA ASP A 309 -19.72 25.74 1.62
C ASP A 309 -18.46 26.35 0.99
N GLY A 310 -17.28 25.79 1.32
CA GLY A 310 -15.98 26.27 0.86
C GLY A 310 -15.45 27.50 1.61
N GLU A 311 -16.26 28.12 2.48
CA GLU A 311 -15.84 29.26 3.29
C GLU A 311 -15.35 28.82 4.67
N ARG A 312 -14.15 29.28 5.03
CA ARG A 312 -13.60 29.10 6.37
C ARG A 312 -14.36 29.97 7.38
N LYS A 313 -14.97 29.36 8.39
CA LYS A 313 -15.75 30.06 9.43
C LYS A 313 -14.91 30.58 10.58
N LEU A 314 -13.79 29.92 10.90
CA LEU A 314 -12.81 30.39 11.86
C LEU A 314 -11.40 30.17 11.33
N GLU A 315 -10.51 31.11 11.63
CA GLU A 315 -9.10 31.03 11.28
C GLU A 315 -8.43 29.84 11.96
N SER A 316 -7.70 29.05 11.17
CA SER A 316 -6.91 27.89 11.62
C SER A 316 -7.71 26.85 12.43
N SER A 317 -6.99 25.91 13.04
CA SER A 317 -7.50 24.86 13.90
C SER A 317 -6.36 24.27 14.74
N VAL A 318 -6.70 23.52 15.81
CA VAL A 318 -5.68 22.77 16.59
C VAL A 318 -4.88 21.84 15.68
N GLU A 319 -5.59 21.14 14.79
CA GLU A 319 -5.03 20.27 13.75
C GLU A 319 -3.95 20.99 12.93
N GLU A 320 -4.30 22.07 12.25
CA GLU A 320 -3.38 22.81 11.35
C GLU A 320 -2.17 23.39 12.08
N LEU A 321 -2.38 23.95 13.29
CA LEU A 321 -1.29 24.51 14.09
C LEU A 321 -0.22 23.48 14.45
N ILE A 322 -0.60 22.20 14.53
CA ILE A 322 0.32 21.09 14.78
C ILE A 322 0.86 20.57 13.44
N SER A 323 -0.03 20.11 12.54
CA SER A 323 0.31 19.28 11.39
C SER A 323 1.08 20.00 10.28
N ASP A 324 0.89 21.31 10.09
CA ASP A 324 1.58 22.08 9.04
C ASP A 324 3.12 22.00 9.20
N HIS A 325 3.59 21.95 10.46
CA HIS A 325 5.00 21.79 10.77
C HIS A 325 5.52 20.38 10.46
N LEU A 326 4.69 19.36 10.69
CA LEU A 326 5.06 17.95 10.48
C LEU A 326 5.16 17.63 8.98
N LEU A 327 4.21 18.09 8.17
CA LEU A 327 4.24 17.87 6.71
C LEU A 327 5.57 18.31 6.09
N ALA A 328 6.02 19.52 6.43
CA ALA A 328 7.26 20.07 5.91
C ALA A 328 8.50 19.29 6.37
N VAL A 329 8.52 18.85 7.63
CA VAL A 329 9.67 18.15 8.22
C VAL A 329 9.80 16.72 7.73
N PHE A 330 8.69 15.99 7.63
CA PHE A 330 8.63 14.62 7.14
C PHE A 330 8.61 14.52 5.61
N LYS A 331 8.43 15.66 4.92
CA LYS A 331 8.25 15.72 3.46
C LYS A 331 7.14 14.76 3.01
N ALA A 332 6.03 14.81 3.72
CA ALA A 332 4.84 14.01 3.44
C ALA A 332 3.89 14.77 2.50
N GLU A 333 3.09 14.03 1.74
CA GLU A 333 2.15 14.61 0.78
C GLU A 333 0.88 15.15 1.45
N SER A 334 0.43 14.45 2.49
CA SER A 334 -0.78 14.77 3.23
C SER A 334 -0.72 14.16 4.64
N PHE A 335 -1.68 14.51 5.48
CA PHE A 335 -1.80 13.95 6.82
C PHE A 335 -3.26 13.63 7.17
N ASN A 336 -3.45 12.71 8.12
CA ASN A 336 -4.73 12.50 8.81
C ASN A 336 -4.56 12.74 10.30
N PHE A 337 -5.30 13.70 10.86
CA PHE A 337 -5.31 13.99 12.29
C PHE A 337 -6.38 13.17 13.00
N SER A 338 -6.04 12.62 14.17
CA SER A 338 -6.93 11.87 15.03
C SER A 338 -6.67 12.23 16.49
N SER A 339 -7.69 12.21 17.32
CA SER A 339 -7.57 12.53 18.75
C SER A 339 -8.54 11.72 19.60
N SER A 340 -8.19 11.50 20.87
CA SER A 340 -9.06 10.81 21.83
C SER A 340 -10.19 11.74 22.29
N GLY A 341 -11.22 11.89 21.45
CA GLY A 341 -12.36 12.79 21.63
C GLY A 341 -12.11 14.23 21.13
N ARG A 342 -13.04 15.13 21.43
CA ARG A 342 -13.07 16.52 20.96
C ARG A 342 -13.73 17.46 21.96
N GLU A 343 -13.31 18.72 21.94
CA GLU A 343 -13.96 19.85 22.61
C GLU A 343 -14.56 20.88 21.64
N ASP A 344 -15.51 21.67 22.13
CA ASP A 344 -16.11 22.78 21.36
C ASP A 344 -15.09 23.92 21.16
N VAL A 345 -15.38 24.83 20.22
CA VAL A 345 -14.52 25.97 19.86
C VAL A 345 -14.16 26.84 21.07
N ASP A 346 -15.13 27.07 21.96
CA ASP A 346 -15.07 27.93 23.14
C ASP A 346 -14.50 27.25 24.40
N VAL A 347 -14.14 25.96 24.28
CA VAL A 347 -13.62 25.16 25.38
C VAL A 347 -12.10 25.06 25.30
N ARG A 348 -11.42 25.31 26.44
CA ARG A 348 -9.98 25.09 26.57
C ARG A 348 -9.69 23.64 26.95
N THR A 349 -8.46 23.21 26.71
CA THR A 349 -7.94 21.93 27.21
C THR A 349 -6.62 22.18 27.92
N LEU A 350 -6.64 21.97 29.22
CA LEU A 350 -5.59 22.31 30.17
C LEU A 350 -4.92 21.03 30.69
N GLY A 351 -4.23 21.14 31.83
CA GLY A 351 -3.48 20.03 32.43
C GLY A 351 -2.51 19.39 31.44
N ASN A 352 -2.49 18.05 31.44
CA ASN A 352 -1.67 17.24 30.54
C ASN A 352 -2.14 17.26 29.08
N GLY A 353 -3.28 17.89 28.78
CA GLY A 353 -3.79 18.00 27.42
C GLY A 353 -4.50 16.74 26.92
N ARG A 354 -5.03 16.82 25.69
CA ARG A 354 -5.72 15.72 25.01
C ARG A 354 -4.75 14.94 24.11
N PRO A 355 -4.76 13.59 24.16
CA PRO A 355 -4.02 12.76 23.21
C PRO A 355 -4.44 12.98 21.76
N PHE A 356 -3.45 13.05 20.87
CA PHE A 356 -3.64 13.08 19.43
C PHE A 356 -2.59 12.22 18.71
N ALA A 357 -2.88 11.85 17.46
CA ALA A 357 -1.93 11.31 16.52
C ALA A 357 -2.14 11.91 15.13
N ILE A 358 -1.06 12.01 14.38
CA ILE A 358 -1.03 12.47 12.98
C ILE A 358 -0.40 11.37 12.15
N GLU A 359 -1.19 10.79 11.24
CA GLU A 359 -0.72 9.93 10.16
C GLU A 359 -0.12 10.80 9.07
N LEU A 360 1.14 10.57 8.70
CA LEU A 360 1.82 11.28 7.62
C LEU A 360 1.92 10.35 6.42
N VAL A 361 1.28 10.74 5.32
CA VAL A 361 1.13 9.90 4.12
C VAL A 361 2.29 10.14 3.15
N ASN A 362 2.90 9.06 2.67
CA ASN A 362 4.03 9.05 1.75
C ASN A 362 5.21 9.95 2.18
N PRO A 363 5.74 9.80 3.42
CA PRO A 363 6.85 10.62 3.91
C PRO A 363 8.15 10.28 3.20
N HIS A 364 8.90 11.30 2.75
CA HIS A 364 10.23 11.09 2.16
C HIS A 364 11.34 11.08 3.23
N ARG A 365 11.05 11.58 4.43
CA ARG A 365 11.94 11.56 5.59
C ARG A 365 11.25 10.86 6.76
N VAL A 366 11.88 9.83 7.31
CA VAL A 366 11.31 8.98 8.37
C VAL A 366 12.28 8.71 9.52
N HIS A 367 13.57 9.01 9.36
CA HIS A 367 14.55 8.85 10.43
C HIS A 367 14.68 10.11 11.26
N PHE A 368 14.27 10.00 12.52
CA PHE A 368 14.35 11.06 13.51
C PHE A 368 14.87 10.50 14.82
N THR A 369 15.83 11.21 15.41
CA THR A 369 16.24 10.99 16.80
C THR A 369 15.19 11.58 17.75
N SER A 370 15.20 11.12 19.01
CA SER A 370 14.34 11.70 20.06
C SER A 370 14.58 13.21 20.24
N GLN A 371 15.82 13.66 20.05
CA GLN A 371 16.18 15.08 20.13
C GLN A 371 15.54 15.90 18.99
N GLU A 372 15.53 15.39 17.76
CA GLU A 372 14.89 16.08 16.63
C GLU A 372 13.36 16.16 16.79
N ILE A 373 12.73 15.13 17.35
CA ILE A 373 11.30 15.17 17.66
C ILE A 373 11.02 16.18 18.79
N LYS A 374 11.88 16.26 19.81
CA LYS A 374 11.80 17.28 20.87
C LYS A 374 11.93 18.69 20.31
N GLU A 375 12.86 18.91 19.38
CA GLU A 375 13.00 20.18 18.67
C GLU A 375 11.77 20.53 17.82
N LEU A 376 11.16 19.53 17.18
CA LEU A 376 9.90 19.70 16.45
C LEU A 376 8.75 20.11 17.39
N GLN A 377 8.66 19.50 18.57
CA GLN A 377 7.71 19.93 19.61
C GLN A 377 7.95 21.39 19.99
N GLN A 378 9.19 21.78 20.26
CA GLN A 378 9.53 23.17 20.59
C GLN A 378 9.20 24.14 19.45
N LYS A 379 9.41 23.73 18.19
CA LYS A 379 9.04 24.52 17.03
C LYS A 379 7.54 24.80 16.97
N ILE A 380 6.72 23.77 17.18
CA ILE A 380 5.26 23.90 17.24
C ILE A 380 4.88 24.84 18.39
N ASN A 381 5.44 24.63 19.58
CA ASN A 381 5.17 25.44 20.76
C ASN A 381 5.56 26.92 20.59
N ASN A 382 6.66 27.20 19.88
CA ASN A 382 7.10 28.57 19.61
C ASN A 382 6.30 29.26 18.50
N SER A 383 5.55 28.52 17.69
CA SER A 383 4.76 29.04 16.57
C SER A 383 3.40 29.63 16.98
N SER A 384 2.87 29.25 18.16
CA SER A 384 1.52 29.62 18.55
C SER A 384 1.35 29.68 20.06
N ASN A 385 0.67 30.74 20.53
CA ASN A 385 0.19 30.83 21.91
C ASN A 385 -1.23 30.23 22.06
N LYS A 386 -1.89 29.82 20.95
CA LYS A 386 -3.26 29.27 20.98
C LYS A 386 -3.27 27.82 21.47
N ILE A 387 -2.17 27.08 21.25
CA ILE A 387 -1.97 25.68 21.62
C ILE A 387 -0.55 25.47 22.14
N GLN A 388 -0.34 24.37 22.87
CA GLN A 388 0.98 23.81 23.15
C GLN A 388 0.88 22.29 22.99
N VAL A 389 1.99 21.64 22.68
CA VAL A 389 2.12 20.21 22.53
C VAL A 389 3.19 19.69 23.50
N ARG A 390 2.93 18.50 24.04
CA ARG A 390 3.86 17.71 24.85
C ARG A 390 3.87 16.25 24.41
N ASP A 391 4.80 15.47 24.95
CA ASP A 391 4.93 14.03 24.73
C ASP A 391 5.04 13.64 23.25
N LEU A 392 5.57 14.53 22.41
CA LEU A 392 5.66 14.31 20.97
C LEU A 392 6.63 13.16 20.68
N GLN A 393 6.16 12.13 19.99
CA GLN A 393 6.93 10.92 19.71
C GLN A 393 6.44 10.20 18.45
N LEU A 394 7.35 9.44 17.83
CA LEU A 394 6.98 8.50 16.77
C LEU A 394 6.28 7.28 17.37
N VAL A 395 5.17 6.87 16.76
CA VAL A 395 4.39 5.69 17.16
C VAL A 395 4.05 4.82 15.96
N THR A 396 3.58 3.60 16.20
CA THR A 396 3.11 2.70 15.14
C THR A 396 1.59 2.79 14.97
N ARG A 397 1.07 2.23 13.87
CA ARG A 397 -0.37 2.19 13.59
C ARG A 397 -1.15 1.49 14.70
N GLU A 398 -0.60 0.43 15.27
CA GLU A 398 -1.23 -0.36 16.34
C GLU A 398 -1.45 0.49 17.59
N ALA A 399 -0.51 1.38 17.90
CA ALA A 399 -0.58 2.25 19.08
C ALA A 399 -1.78 3.21 19.04
N ILE A 400 -2.27 3.58 17.85
CA ILE A 400 -3.42 4.48 17.63
C ILE A 400 -4.72 3.85 18.11
N GLY A 401 -4.83 2.51 18.13
CA GLY A 401 -6.01 1.80 18.63
C GLY A 401 -6.38 2.23 20.05
N HIS A 402 -5.38 2.50 20.90
CA HIS A 402 -5.58 2.94 22.29
C HIS A 402 -6.28 4.30 22.42
N MET A 403 -6.19 5.20 21.42
CA MET A 403 -6.94 6.46 21.46
C MET A 403 -8.44 6.24 21.38
N LYS A 404 -8.88 5.28 20.56
CA LYS A 404 -10.31 5.03 20.33
C LYS A 404 -10.96 4.41 21.57
N GLU A 405 -10.26 3.47 22.21
CA GLU A 405 -10.65 2.92 23.52
C GLU A 405 -10.71 4.03 24.58
N GLY A 406 -9.70 4.91 24.60
CA GLY A 406 -9.64 6.08 25.47
C GLY A 406 -10.82 7.05 25.30
N GLU A 407 -11.30 7.26 24.09
CA GLU A 407 -12.45 8.11 23.80
C GLU A 407 -13.73 7.54 24.42
N GLU A 408 -13.96 6.23 24.25
CA GLU A 408 -15.21 5.53 24.59
C GLU A 408 -15.33 5.20 26.09
N GLU A 409 -14.23 4.88 26.76
CA GLU A 409 -14.29 4.31 28.11
C GLU A 409 -13.78 5.25 29.20
N LYS A 410 -12.73 6.02 28.92
CA LYS A 410 -12.02 6.75 29.98
C LYS A 410 -12.76 7.99 30.45
N THR A 411 -12.59 8.33 31.71
CA THR A 411 -13.18 9.51 32.32
C THR A 411 -12.52 10.80 31.84
N LYS A 412 -13.25 11.90 31.97
CA LYS A 412 -12.76 13.25 31.67
C LYS A 412 -13.13 14.17 32.83
N THR A 413 -12.25 15.11 33.12
CA THR A 413 -12.41 16.08 34.20
C THR A 413 -12.53 17.48 33.60
N TYR A 414 -13.42 18.28 34.17
CA TYR A 414 -13.77 19.60 33.66
C TYR A 414 -13.83 20.63 34.78
N SER A 415 -13.65 21.89 34.42
CA SER A 415 -13.93 23.05 35.25
C SER A 415 -14.90 23.97 34.51
N ALA A 416 -16.02 24.31 35.13
CA ALA A 416 -17.06 25.16 34.55
C ALA A 416 -17.29 26.39 35.42
N LEU A 417 -17.32 27.58 34.81
CA LEU A 417 -17.84 28.79 35.47
C LEU A 417 -19.35 28.85 35.23
N ILE A 418 -20.11 28.75 36.32
CA ILE A 418 -21.56 28.67 36.28
C ILE A 418 -22.15 29.99 36.78
N TRP A 419 -23.13 30.50 36.03
CA TRP A 419 -23.99 31.60 36.45
C TRP A 419 -25.33 31.07 36.98
N THR A 420 -25.89 31.74 37.98
CA THR A 420 -27.24 31.46 38.49
C THR A 420 -28.12 32.70 38.44
N ASN A 421 -29.39 32.54 38.07
CA ASN A 421 -30.33 33.67 38.03
C ASN A 421 -30.71 34.22 39.41
N LYS A 422 -30.77 33.35 40.43
CA LYS A 422 -31.00 33.74 41.83
C LYS A 422 -29.67 33.93 42.53
N ALA A 423 -29.65 34.87 43.47
CA ALA A 423 -28.52 35.04 44.38
C ALA A 423 -28.33 33.77 45.22
N ILE A 424 -27.11 33.28 45.28
CA ILE A 424 -26.68 32.10 46.04
C ILE A 424 -25.66 32.52 47.12
N GLN A 425 -25.56 31.70 48.15
CA GLN A 425 -24.53 31.76 49.18
C GLN A 425 -23.68 30.50 49.12
N LYS A 426 -22.49 30.53 49.73
CA LYS A 426 -21.57 29.37 49.73
C LYS A 426 -22.25 28.06 50.17
N LYS A 427 -23.07 28.11 51.21
CA LYS A 427 -23.82 26.95 51.73
C LYS A 427 -24.81 26.33 50.72
N ASP A 428 -25.28 27.11 49.75
CA ASP A 428 -26.31 26.67 48.80
C ASP A 428 -25.75 25.74 47.72
N ILE A 429 -24.42 25.71 47.55
CA ILE A 429 -23.71 24.82 46.60
C ILE A 429 -22.95 23.69 47.30
N GLU A 430 -22.79 23.74 48.63
CA GLU A 430 -21.98 22.78 49.39
C GLU A 430 -22.46 21.34 49.23
N PHE A 431 -23.78 21.12 49.11
CA PHE A 431 -24.36 19.79 48.94
C PHE A 431 -23.92 19.09 47.63
N LEU A 432 -23.52 19.85 46.61
CA LEU A 432 -23.05 19.26 45.34
C LEU A 432 -21.77 18.44 45.54
N ASN A 433 -20.94 18.80 46.52
CA ASN A 433 -19.69 18.10 46.82
C ASN A 433 -19.93 16.66 47.31
N ASP A 434 -21.07 16.42 47.96
CA ASP A 434 -21.43 15.13 48.56
C ASP A 434 -22.07 14.16 47.54
N ILE A 435 -22.52 14.67 46.39
CA ILE A 435 -23.13 13.85 45.34
C ILE A 435 -22.03 13.09 44.59
N LYS A 436 -22.07 11.76 44.67
CA LYS A 436 -21.19 10.84 43.94
C LYS A 436 -21.97 9.96 42.98
N ASP A 437 -21.35 9.61 41.87
CA ASP A 437 -21.90 8.73 40.83
C ASP A 437 -23.36 9.06 40.43
N LEU A 438 -23.63 10.36 40.25
CA LEU A 438 -24.94 10.85 39.84
C LEU A 438 -25.27 10.34 38.44
N LYS A 439 -26.30 9.48 38.37
CA LYS A 439 -26.87 9.04 37.10
C LYS A 439 -27.72 10.15 36.50
N ILE A 440 -27.44 10.49 35.25
CA ILE A 440 -28.23 11.44 34.46
C ILE A 440 -28.70 10.79 33.17
N ASP A 441 -29.91 11.15 32.75
CA ASP A 441 -30.45 10.83 31.44
C ASP A 441 -30.34 12.07 30.54
N GLN A 442 -29.55 11.93 29.49
CA GLN A 442 -29.23 13.02 28.58
C GLN A 442 -29.70 12.68 27.17
N LYS A 443 -30.71 13.41 26.68
CA LYS A 443 -31.07 13.36 25.25
C LYS A 443 -29.93 13.98 24.42
N THR A 444 -29.74 13.53 23.18
CA THR A 444 -28.82 14.15 22.22
C THR A 444 -29.05 15.68 22.19
N PRO A 445 -28.09 16.53 22.60
CA PRO A 445 -28.30 17.97 22.77
C PRO A 445 -28.89 18.66 21.54
N LEU A 446 -29.74 19.68 21.74
CA LEU A 446 -30.39 20.39 20.63
C LEU A 446 -29.37 20.89 19.59
N ARG A 447 -28.27 21.50 20.05
CA ARG A 447 -27.22 22.06 19.19
C ARG A 447 -26.50 21.05 18.29
N VAL A 448 -26.57 19.75 18.60
CA VAL A 448 -25.93 18.68 17.79
C VAL A 448 -26.92 17.77 17.07
N LEU A 449 -28.24 18.01 17.19
CA LEU A 449 -29.27 17.17 16.54
C LEU A 449 -29.15 17.13 15.02
N HIS A 450 -28.61 18.18 14.40
CA HIS A 450 -28.38 18.22 12.96
C HIS A 450 -27.26 17.25 12.51
N ARG A 451 -26.43 16.73 13.42
CA ARG A 451 -25.32 15.81 13.12
C ARG A 451 -25.46 14.43 13.74
N ARG A 452 -26.30 14.28 14.77
CA ARG A 452 -26.39 13.05 15.57
C ARG A 452 -27.86 12.63 15.71
N PRO A 453 -28.16 11.33 15.65
CA PRO A 453 -29.51 10.84 15.85
C PRO A 453 -30.00 11.17 17.27
N LEU A 454 -31.31 11.41 17.39
CA LEU A 454 -31.96 11.61 18.67
C LEU A 454 -31.92 10.30 19.46
N ALA A 455 -31.27 10.31 20.62
CA ALA A 455 -31.20 9.19 21.55
C ALA A 455 -31.13 9.72 22.98
N VAL A 456 -31.61 8.93 23.94
CA VAL A 456 -31.38 9.16 25.37
C VAL A 456 -30.20 8.30 25.78
N ARG A 457 -29.22 8.88 26.47
CA ARG A 457 -28.06 8.17 26.99
C ARG A 457 -27.96 8.38 28.49
N ALA A 458 -27.92 7.28 29.24
CA ALA A 458 -27.55 7.32 30.64
C ALA A 458 -26.05 7.66 30.76
N ARG A 459 -25.71 8.62 31.61
CA ARG A 459 -24.35 9.06 31.91
C ARG A 459 -24.16 9.18 33.41
N VAL A 460 -22.91 9.22 33.85
CA VAL A 460 -22.55 9.30 35.26
C VAL A 460 -21.64 10.50 35.48
N ILE A 461 -21.99 11.34 36.44
CA ILE A 461 -21.11 12.34 37.04
C ILE A 461 -20.51 11.69 38.29
N HIS A 462 -19.23 11.32 38.23
CA HIS A 462 -18.56 10.58 39.29
C HIS A 462 -18.36 11.42 40.54
N SER A 463 -17.92 12.66 40.36
CA SER A 463 -17.71 13.61 41.44
C SER A 463 -17.92 15.05 40.97
N MET A 464 -18.27 15.90 41.91
CA MET A 464 -18.35 17.34 41.78
C MET A 464 -17.64 18.00 42.96
N GLU A 465 -17.01 19.14 42.71
CA GLU A 465 -16.36 20.00 43.69
C GLU A 465 -16.67 21.46 43.35
N THR A 466 -17.05 22.24 44.35
CA THR A 466 -17.55 23.61 44.17
C THR A 466 -16.62 24.64 44.77
N GLN A 467 -16.46 25.76 44.06
CA GLN A 467 -15.73 26.93 44.54
C GLN A 467 -16.61 28.16 44.35
N TYR A 468 -17.15 28.68 45.45
CA TYR A 468 -17.96 29.90 45.43
C TYR A 468 -17.13 31.09 44.92
N VAL A 469 -17.72 31.92 44.06
CA VAL A 469 -17.08 33.15 43.53
C VAL A 469 -17.81 34.37 44.08
N ASP A 470 -19.11 34.49 43.77
CA ASP A 470 -19.97 35.59 44.22
C ASP A 470 -21.44 35.15 44.23
N GLU A 471 -22.36 36.09 44.49
CA GLU A 471 -23.78 35.79 44.65
C GLU A 471 -24.43 35.20 43.39
N HIS A 472 -23.83 35.33 42.21
CA HIS A 472 -24.38 34.80 40.96
C HIS A 472 -23.44 33.84 40.25
N HIS A 473 -22.28 33.54 40.83
CA HIS A 473 -21.28 32.71 40.18
C HIS A 473 -20.59 31.73 41.13
N PHE A 474 -20.32 30.54 40.61
CA PHE A 474 -19.43 29.58 41.24
C PHE A 474 -18.70 28.76 40.17
N ARG A 475 -17.54 28.21 40.52
CA ARG A 475 -16.88 27.20 39.69
C ARG A 475 -17.27 25.80 40.13
N LEU A 476 -17.54 24.95 39.15
CA LEU A 476 -17.81 23.54 39.33
C LEU A 476 -16.71 22.73 38.66
N HIS A 477 -15.92 22.04 39.46
CA HIS A 477 -15.00 21.02 39.01
C HIS A 477 -15.71 19.66 39.04
N LEU A 478 -15.65 18.89 37.95
CA LEU A 478 -16.40 17.65 37.84
C LEU A 478 -15.68 16.58 37.03
N LYS A 479 -15.80 15.32 37.48
CA LYS A 479 -15.33 14.14 36.76
C LYS A 479 -16.51 13.36 36.22
N THR A 480 -16.48 13.01 34.93
CA THR A 480 -17.63 12.39 34.26
C THR A 480 -17.24 11.18 33.42
N GLN A 481 -18.21 10.29 33.21
CA GLN A 481 -18.15 9.26 32.18
C GLN A 481 -17.91 9.87 30.79
N ALA A 482 -17.23 9.12 29.92
CA ALA A 482 -17.04 9.46 28.52
C ALA A 482 -18.36 9.87 27.80
N GLY A 483 -18.26 10.88 26.93
CA GLY A 483 -19.39 11.35 26.11
C GLY A 483 -20.52 12.03 26.89
N THR A 484 -20.26 12.52 28.11
CA THR A 484 -21.18 13.39 28.86
C THR A 484 -21.14 14.81 28.31
N TYR A 485 -22.28 15.47 28.11
CA TYR A 485 -22.34 16.81 27.55
C TYR A 485 -22.47 17.82 28.70
N ILE A 486 -21.34 18.42 29.07
CA ILE A 486 -21.23 19.20 30.32
C ILE A 486 -22.10 20.46 30.30
N LYS A 487 -22.16 21.17 29.16
CA LYS A 487 -23.01 22.37 29.02
C LYS A 487 -24.46 22.02 29.35
N GLU A 488 -24.97 20.97 28.73
CA GLU A 488 -26.34 20.51 28.91
C GLU A 488 -26.62 19.91 30.29
N PHE A 489 -25.62 19.39 31.00
CA PHE A 489 -25.75 19.04 32.42
C PHE A 489 -25.89 20.28 33.32
N VAL A 490 -25.29 21.42 32.93
CA VAL A 490 -25.43 22.69 33.68
C VAL A 490 -26.79 23.32 33.41
N HIS A 491 -27.07 23.71 32.17
CA HIS A 491 -28.29 24.49 31.82
C HIS A 491 -29.54 23.64 31.62
N GLY A 492 -29.40 22.32 31.56
CA GLY A 492 -30.51 21.37 31.49
C GLY A 492 -31.12 21.17 30.10
N ASP A 493 -30.70 21.94 29.10
CA ASP A 493 -31.17 21.87 27.70
C ASP A 493 -32.69 21.87 27.60
N PHE A 494 -33.33 22.83 28.27
CA PHE A 494 -34.80 22.92 28.41
C PHE A 494 -35.44 21.65 29.00
N GLY A 495 -34.75 21.01 29.96
CA GLY A 495 -35.19 19.79 30.62
C GLY A 495 -34.95 18.51 29.83
N ARG A 496 -34.12 18.55 28.78
CA ARG A 496 -33.71 17.36 28.00
C ARG A 496 -32.57 16.57 28.67
N THR A 497 -31.93 17.16 29.67
CA THR A 497 -30.96 16.50 30.57
C THR A 497 -31.51 16.50 32.00
N LYS A 498 -31.62 15.32 32.62
CA LYS A 498 -32.20 15.17 33.97
C LYS A 498 -31.44 14.12 34.81
N PRO A 499 -31.11 14.40 36.08
CA PRO A 499 -31.07 15.74 36.67
C PRO A 499 -30.00 16.64 36.01
N ASN A 500 -30.07 17.94 36.28
CA ASN A 500 -29.14 18.98 35.86
C ASN A 500 -28.89 19.99 36.99
N ILE A 501 -27.85 20.82 36.91
CA ILE A 501 -27.48 21.78 37.98
C ILE A 501 -28.65 22.70 38.36
N GLY A 502 -29.35 23.26 37.37
CA GLY A 502 -30.52 24.10 37.64
C GLY A 502 -31.61 23.39 38.45
N SER A 503 -31.94 22.14 38.07
CA SER A 503 -32.91 21.31 38.80
C SER A 503 -32.44 20.88 40.18
N LEU A 504 -31.13 20.65 40.37
CA LEU A 504 -30.56 20.27 41.67
C LEU A 504 -30.59 21.43 42.66
N MET A 505 -30.32 22.65 42.19
CA MET A 505 -30.23 23.86 43.01
C MET A 505 -31.54 24.68 43.07
N ASN A 506 -32.58 24.30 42.31
CA ASN A 506 -33.82 25.07 42.15
C ASN A 506 -33.60 26.50 41.62
N VAL A 507 -32.68 26.63 40.66
CA VAL A 507 -32.34 27.88 39.96
C VAL A 507 -32.36 27.65 38.45
N THR A 508 -32.34 28.75 37.68
CA THR A 508 -31.87 28.68 36.29
C THR A 508 -30.37 28.88 36.32
N ALA A 509 -29.63 27.91 35.78
CA ALA A 509 -28.18 27.96 35.68
C ALA A 509 -27.77 28.02 34.21
N ASP A 510 -26.67 28.72 33.93
CA ASP A 510 -26.03 28.68 32.62
C ASP A 510 -24.51 28.58 32.77
N ILE A 511 -23.83 28.14 31.71
CA ILE A 511 -22.39 27.93 31.69
C ILE A 511 -21.71 29.06 30.90
N LEU A 512 -20.87 29.82 31.59
CA LEU A 512 -20.14 30.94 30.99
C LEU A 512 -18.83 30.51 30.36
N GLU A 513 -18.11 29.62 31.04
CA GLU A 513 -16.82 29.10 30.61
C GLU A 513 -16.72 27.61 30.92
N LEU A 514 -16.02 26.87 30.06
CA LEU A 514 -15.76 25.44 30.24
C LEU A 514 -14.33 25.12 29.83
N ASP A 515 -13.65 24.34 30.67
CA ASP A 515 -12.32 23.83 30.44
C ASP A 515 -12.30 22.32 30.65
N VAL A 516 -11.55 21.62 29.81
CA VAL A 516 -11.15 20.24 30.05
C VAL A 516 -9.88 20.28 30.88
N GLU A 517 -9.90 19.75 32.09
CA GLU A 517 -8.75 19.70 32.99
C GLU A 517 -7.91 18.44 32.79
N SER A 518 -8.57 17.30 32.54
CA SER A 518 -7.89 16.04 32.24
C SER A 518 -8.67 15.17 31.26
N VAL A 519 -7.92 14.43 30.46
CA VAL A 519 -8.40 13.32 29.63
C VAL A 519 -7.66 12.08 30.10
N ASP A 520 -8.34 11.21 30.85
CA ASP A 520 -7.72 10.15 31.67
C ASP A 520 -7.34 8.92 30.82
N VAL A 521 -6.50 9.14 29.81
CA VAL A 521 -6.06 8.12 28.84
C VAL A 521 -4.55 7.97 28.98
N ASP A 522 -4.06 6.81 29.39
CA ASP A 522 -2.62 6.56 29.61
C ASP A 522 -1.87 6.26 28.30
N TRP A 523 -2.15 7.05 27.26
CA TRP A 523 -1.53 7.00 25.94
C TRP A 523 -1.61 8.38 25.26
N PRO A 524 -0.58 8.84 24.51
CA PRO A 524 0.74 8.21 24.39
C PRO A 524 1.49 8.25 25.73
N PRO A 525 2.54 7.43 25.92
CA PRO A 525 3.38 7.48 27.11
C PRO A 525 3.91 8.89 27.35
N ALA A 526 3.82 9.37 28.61
CA ALA A 526 4.44 10.64 28.97
C ALA A 526 5.96 10.55 28.81
N LEU A 527 6.58 11.62 28.33
CA LEU A 527 8.03 11.72 28.20
C LEU A 527 8.60 12.55 29.35
N ASP A 528 9.81 12.21 29.78
CA ASP A 528 10.57 13.08 30.69
C ASP A 528 10.99 14.38 29.97
N ASP A 529 10.98 15.49 30.72
CA ASP A 529 11.17 16.85 30.19
C ASP A 529 12.53 17.12 29.51
#